data_AF-A0A7X0A4X7-F1
#
_entry.id   AF-A0A7X0A4X7-F1
#
_cell.length_a   1.000
_cell.length_b   1.000
_cell.length_c   1.000
_cell.angle_alpha   90.00
_cell.angle_beta   90.00
_cell.angle_gamma   90.00
#
_symmetry.space_group_name_H-M   'P 1'
#
loop_
_entity.id
_entity.type
_entity.pdbx_description
1 polymer ?
#
loop_
_entity_poly.entity_id
_entity_poly.type
_entity_poly.pdbx_seq_one_letter_code
_entity_poly.pdbx_strand_id
1 'polypeptide(L)'
;MLYNLYRISDAGRAKEKIAGATKINCLKNFISVFGTDGLTVFADNCSHETISEIQELGLEPIFTSLGNSGSLKYIVDFAIAYFKDNDQVYLVEDDYWHLPLAKEALLEGLQIADYVTLYNNPDKYISYNNGGHNPIITNNSEKGRIYLSKTCHWKTTNSTTMTFATHVSVLKTDKKLIWEFTQTKIPDDFELFLSLTKNLHLPFIKTKRLRKVLWKVVKNYFGVKKRVLITALPGFSTHLETAYLGPLTDWGHLIKQTQKKQLA
;
A
#
# COMPACT_ATOMS: atom_id res chain seq x y z
N MET A 1 12.77 -1.35 15.02
CA MET A 1 11.49 -0.69 15.41
C MET A 1 10.60 -0.60 14.17
N LEU A 2 9.27 -0.46 14.31
CA LEU A 2 8.37 -0.16 13.19
C LEU A 2 8.02 1.32 13.20
N TYR A 3 8.29 2.02 12.10
CA TYR A 3 7.89 3.40 11.87
C TYR A 3 6.74 3.48 10.87
N ASN A 4 5.68 4.18 11.24
CA ASN A 4 4.48 4.33 10.41
C ASN A 4 4.56 5.68 9.67
N LEU A 5 4.62 5.64 8.35
CA LEU A 5 4.78 6.80 7.49
C LEU A 5 3.48 7.03 6.72
N TYR A 6 2.61 7.84 7.32
CA TYR A 6 1.24 8.04 6.86
C TYR A 6 1.14 9.31 6.03
N ARG A 7 0.73 9.19 4.76
CA ARG A 7 0.48 10.34 3.88
C ARG A 7 -1.00 10.69 3.86
N ILE A 8 -1.33 11.94 4.17
CA ILE A 8 -2.67 12.52 3.99
C ILE A 8 -2.63 13.68 3.00
N SER A 9 -3.65 13.81 2.15
CA SER A 9 -3.67 14.80 1.07
C SER A 9 -5.07 15.21 0.65
N ASP A 10 -5.36 16.50 0.55
CA ASP A 10 -6.65 17.00 0.03
C ASP A 10 -6.75 17.00 -1.49
N ALA A 11 -5.59 17.02 -2.15
CA ALA A 11 -5.52 16.78 -3.59
C ALA A 11 -5.91 15.33 -3.93
N GLY A 12 -6.50 15.15 -5.12
CA GLY A 12 -6.89 13.84 -5.62
C GLY A 12 -8.08 13.92 -6.56
N ARG A 13 -8.44 12.78 -7.17
CA ARG A 13 -9.68 12.66 -7.92
C ARG A 13 -10.81 12.31 -6.96
N ALA A 14 -12.01 12.83 -7.22
CA ALA A 14 -13.22 12.33 -6.57
C ALA A 14 -13.37 10.84 -6.91
N LYS A 15 -13.61 10.05 -5.87
CA LYS A 15 -13.73 8.59 -5.94
C LYS A 15 -14.96 8.19 -5.13
N GLU A 16 -15.70 7.20 -5.59
CA GLU A 16 -16.81 6.65 -4.82
C GLU A 16 -16.25 5.83 -3.66
N LYS A 17 -16.44 6.33 -2.43
CA LYS A 17 -15.95 5.69 -1.21
C LYS A 17 -17.10 5.15 -0.38
N ILE A 18 -16.80 4.15 0.43
CA ILE A 18 -17.75 3.63 1.40
C ILE A 18 -18.18 4.74 2.39
N ALA A 19 -19.44 4.75 2.78
CA ALA A 19 -19.96 5.79 3.68
C ALA A 19 -19.17 5.85 4.99
N GLY A 20 -18.75 7.06 5.40
CA GLY A 20 -17.98 7.27 6.62
C GLY A 20 -16.45 7.17 6.47
N ALA A 21 -15.93 6.73 5.33
CA ALA A 21 -14.50 6.64 5.04
C ALA A 21 -13.86 7.98 4.64
N THR A 22 -13.96 8.98 5.51
CA THR A 22 -13.21 10.23 5.36
C THR A 22 -11.73 9.99 5.69
N LYS A 23 -10.82 10.80 5.13
CA LYS A 23 -9.38 10.68 5.37
C LYS A 23 -9.02 10.77 6.85
N ILE A 24 -9.70 11.66 7.58
CA ILE A 24 -9.50 11.80 9.03
C ILE A 24 -10.00 10.57 9.79
N ASN A 25 -11.08 9.93 9.35
CA ASN A 25 -11.55 8.68 9.95
C ASN A 25 -10.59 7.52 9.65
N CYS A 26 -9.97 7.49 8.46
CA CYS A 26 -8.88 6.56 8.16
C CYS A 26 -7.70 6.75 9.12
N LEU A 27 -7.29 8.01 9.36
CA LEU A 27 -6.19 8.31 10.29
C LEU A 27 -6.54 7.92 11.73
N LYS A 28 -7.77 8.21 12.18
CA LYS A 28 -8.27 7.78 13.51
C LYS A 28 -8.28 6.25 13.64
N ASN A 29 -8.72 5.54 12.61
CA ASN A 29 -8.66 4.07 12.57
C ASN A 29 -7.21 3.56 12.57
N PHE A 30 -6.32 4.21 11.81
CA PHE A 30 -4.91 3.86 11.81
C PHE A 30 -4.30 3.97 13.20
N ILE A 31 -4.53 5.10 13.88
CA ILE A 31 -4.03 5.35 15.25
C ILE A 31 -4.58 4.31 16.23
N SER A 32 -5.86 3.94 16.13
CA SER A 32 -6.45 2.96 17.06
C SER A 32 -5.87 1.55 16.89
N VAL A 33 -5.30 1.24 15.73
CA VAL A 33 -4.72 -0.06 15.41
C VAL A 33 -3.20 -0.09 15.60
N PHE A 34 -2.49 0.96 15.18
CA PHE A 34 -1.03 1.01 15.19
C PHE A 34 -0.44 1.78 16.37
N GLY A 35 -1.24 2.64 17.01
CA GLY A 35 -0.79 3.63 17.99
C GLY A 35 -0.13 4.84 17.32
N THR A 36 0.32 5.78 18.14
CA THR A 36 1.08 6.98 17.72
C THR A 36 2.59 6.80 17.84
N ASP A 37 3.07 5.77 18.53
CA ASP A 37 4.50 5.49 18.65
C ASP A 37 5.10 5.15 17.27
N GLY A 38 6.16 5.87 16.91
CA GLY A 38 6.80 5.78 15.60
C GLY A 38 5.95 6.30 14.43
N LEU A 39 4.82 6.99 14.67
CA LEU A 39 3.99 7.59 13.61
C LEU A 39 4.57 8.93 13.15
N THR A 40 4.73 9.09 11.85
CA THR A 40 4.98 10.37 11.18
C THR A 40 3.89 10.61 10.14
N VAL A 41 3.18 11.72 10.27
CA VAL A 41 2.15 12.15 9.32
C VAL A 41 2.75 13.15 8.33
N PHE A 42 2.60 12.88 7.05
CA PHE A 42 2.97 13.77 5.96
C PHE A 42 1.70 14.38 5.37
N ALA A 43 1.45 15.66 5.66
CA ALA A 43 0.30 16.41 5.16
C ALA A 43 0.66 17.07 3.83
N ASP A 44 0.31 16.41 2.73
CA ASP A 44 0.64 16.83 1.36
C ASP A 44 -0.53 17.55 0.70
N ASN A 45 -0.41 18.84 0.40
CA ASN A 45 -1.49 19.64 -0.18
C ASN A 45 -2.79 19.58 0.65
N CYS A 46 -2.68 19.61 1.97
CA CYS A 46 -3.83 19.67 2.88
C CYS A 46 -4.30 21.12 3.08
N SER A 47 -5.61 21.29 3.26
CA SER A 47 -6.20 22.56 3.64
C SER A 47 -5.99 22.86 5.13
N HIS A 48 -6.26 24.10 5.54
CA HIS A 48 -6.17 24.49 6.95
C HIS A 48 -7.10 23.66 7.84
N GLU A 49 -8.28 23.30 7.35
CA GLU A 49 -9.25 22.48 8.06
C GLU A 49 -8.69 21.09 8.36
N THR A 50 -8.17 20.39 7.33
CA THR A 50 -7.55 19.07 7.50
C THR A 50 -6.34 19.12 8.44
N ILE A 51 -5.55 20.19 8.38
CA ILE A 51 -4.41 20.40 9.27
C ILE A 51 -4.87 20.55 10.72
N SER A 52 -5.91 21.36 10.97
CA SER A 52 -6.51 21.53 12.30
C SER A 52 -7.00 20.18 12.85
N GLU A 53 -7.70 19.38 12.04
CA GLU A 53 -8.18 18.06 12.45
C GLU A 53 -7.03 17.11 12.81
N ILE A 54 -5.89 17.16 12.12
CA ILE A 54 -4.70 16.36 12.45
C ILE A 54 -4.10 16.83 13.80
N GLN A 55 -4.00 18.14 14.02
CA GLN A 55 -3.45 18.71 15.24
C GLN A 55 -4.33 18.44 16.46
N GLU A 56 -5.66 18.43 16.30
CA GLU A 56 -6.62 18.03 17.33
C GLU A 56 -6.45 16.56 17.78
N LEU A 57 -5.85 15.71 16.94
CA LEU A 57 -5.46 14.34 17.32
C LEU A 57 -4.13 14.28 18.12
N GLY A 58 -3.53 15.44 18.43
CA GLY A 58 -2.24 15.54 19.12
C GLY A 58 -1.05 15.17 18.24
N LEU A 59 -1.18 15.32 16.92
CA LEU A 59 -0.14 15.02 15.95
C LEU A 59 0.41 16.29 15.32
N GLU A 60 1.73 16.35 15.15
CA GLU A 60 2.42 17.41 14.42
C GLU A 60 2.83 16.90 13.03
N PRO A 61 2.13 17.28 11.95
CA PRO A 61 2.43 16.79 10.61
C PRO A 61 3.62 17.49 9.97
N ILE A 62 4.30 16.79 9.07
CA ILE A 62 5.25 17.37 8.12
C ILE A 62 4.48 17.87 6.91
N PHE A 63 4.54 19.17 6.65
CA PHE A 63 3.83 19.79 5.51
C PHE A 63 4.60 19.63 4.20
N THR A 64 3.91 19.20 3.15
CA THR A 64 4.46 19.10 1.80
C THR A 64 3.48 19.60 0.73
N SER A 65 3.99 19.87 -0.48
CA SER A 65 3.19 20.16 -1.68
C SER A 65 3.83 19.50 -2.90
N LEU A 66 3.98 18.18 -2.83
CA LEU A 66 4.74 17.36 -3.77
C LEU A 66 3.85 16.46 -4.64
N GLY A 67 2.57 16.31 -4.27
CA GLY A 67 1.64 15.41 -4.96
C GLY A 67 1.99 13.94 -4.72
N ASN A 68 1.33 13.01 -5.40
CA ASN A 68 1.42 11.58 -5.08
C ASN A 68 2.86 11.03 -5.24
N SER A 69 3.42 11.02 -6.46
CA SER A 69 4.79 10.52 -6.67
C SER A 69 5.86 11.32 -5.93
N GLY A 70 5.69 12.64 -5.81
CA GLY A 70 6.66 13.49 -5.12
C GLY A 70 6.69 13.21 -3.62
N SER A 71 5.52 13.04 -2.99
CA SER A 71 5.41 12.70 -1.57
C SER A 71 6.00 11.32 -1.29
N LEU A 72 5.72 10.32 -2.11
CA LEU A 72 6.30 8.99 -1.95
C LEU A 72 7.83 9.04 -1.95
N LYS A 73 8.42 9.78 -2.90
CA LYS A 73 9.87 9.99 -2.94
C LYS A 73 10.39 10.67 -1.67
N TYR A 74 9.73 11.73 -1.23
CA TYR A 74 10.12 12.42 -0.01
C TYR A 74 10.06 11.51 1.23
N ILE A 75 9.01 10.70 1.37
CA ILE A 75 8.84 9.75 2.47
C ILE A 75 9.91 8.66 2.45
N VAL A 76 10.24 8.13 1.26
CA VAL A 76 11.34 7.15 1.12
C VAL A 76 12.69 7.77 1.50
N ASP A 77 12.97 9.00 1.06
CA ASP A 77 14.19 9.72 1.44
C ASP A 77 14.25 10.00 2.93
N PHE A 78 13.14 10.41 3.53
CA PHE A 78 13.00 10.60 4.97
C PHE A 78 13.32 9.30 5.71
N ALA A 79 12.71 8.18 5.32
CA ALA A 79 12.95 6.88 5.96
C ALA A 79 14.42 6.48 5.93
N ILE A 80 15.08 6.65 4.78
CA ILE A 80 16.50 6.30 4.59
C ILE A 80 17.42 7.24 5.38
N ALA A 81 17.05 8.51 5.52
CA ALA A 81 17.87 9.50 6.20
C ALA A 81 17.81 9.40 7.73
N TYR A 82 16.65 9.05 8.29
CA TYR A 82 16.39 9.15 9.73
C TYR A 82 16.33 7.80 10.48
N PHE A 83 16.18 6.68 9.78
CA PHE A 83 16.06 5.37 10.42
C PHE A 83 17.22 4.43 10.09
N LYS A 84 17.39 3.39 10.90
CA LYS A 84 18.50 2.43 10.73
C LYS A 84 18.13 1.36 9.72
N ASP A 85 19.14 0.76 9.08
CA ASP A 85 18.96 -0.27 8.05
C ASP A 85 18.12 -1.49 8.52
N ASN A 86 18.15 -1.80 9.83
CA ASN A 86 17.38 -2.89 10.46
C ASN A 86 15.99 -2.46 10.98
N ASP A 87 15.64 -1.18 10.89
CA ASP A 87 14.29 -0.72 11.19
C ASP A 87 13.33 -1.08 10.05
N GLN A 88 12.05 -1.12 10.41
CA GLN A 88 10.94 -1.45 9.54
C GLN A 88 10.11 -0.19 9.34
N VAL A 89 9.56 -0.03 8.15
CA VAL A 89 8.67 1.09 7.82
C VAL A 89 7.38 0.57 7.22
N TYR A 90 6.27 1.22 7.55
CA TYR A 90 4.99 1.03 6.90
C TYR A 90 4.56 2.32 6.22
N LEU A 91 4.58 2.34 4.89
CA LEU A 91 4.09 3.47 4.10
C LEU A 91 2.60 3.28 3.86
N VAL A 92 1.80 4.30 4.10
CA VAL A 92 0.32 4.21 4.11
C VAL A 92 -0.31 5.43 3.45
N GLU A 93 -1.25 5.18 2.54
CA GLU A 93 -2.11 6.20 1.92
C GLU A 93 -3.35 6.49 2.79
N ASP A 94 -3.95 7.67 2.65
CA ASP A 94 -5.06 8.14 3.49
C ASP A 94 -6.45 7.55 3.17
N ASP A 95 -6.51 6.57 2.28
CA ASP A 95 -7.72 5.88 1.88
C ASP A 95 -7.70 4.39 2.23
N TYR A 96 -6.97 4.03 3.28
CA TYR A 96 -6.93 2.69 3.86
C TYR A 96 -7.64 2.59 5.21
N TRP A 97 -8.30 1.46 5.42
CA TRP A 97 -8.84 1.05 6.71
C TRP A 97 -8.19 -0.24 7.16
N HIS A 98 -7.89 -0.35 8.45
CA HIS A 98 -7.20 -1.47 9.06
C HIS A 98 -8.07 -2.16 10.10
N LEU A 99 -7.97 -3.48 10.15
CA LEU A 99 -8.63 -4.33 11.13
C LEU A 99 -7.80 -4.42 12.43
N PRO A 100 -8.42 -4.81 13.55
CA PRO A 100 -7.67 -5.28 14.71
C PRO A 100 -6.65 -6.37 14.31
N LEU A 101 -5.52 -6.41 15.02
CA LEU A 101 -4.38 -7.31 14.75
C LEU A 101 -3.58 -7.02 13.46
N ALA A 102 -3.91 -5.95 12.71
CA ALA A 102 -3.17 -5.58 11.51
C ALA A 102 -1.68 -5.31 11.79
N LYS A 103 -1.34 -4.69 12.94
CA LYS A 103 0.05 -4.41 13.33
C LYS A 103 0.83 -5.70 13.55
N GLU A 104 0.25 -6.64 14.28
CA GLU A 104 0.81 -7.95 14.58
C GLU A 104 1.01 -8.76 13.30
N ALA A 105 0.00 -8.82 12.45
CA ALA A 105 0.11 -9.47 11.14
C ALA A 105 1.23 -8.84 10.30
N LEU A 106 1.29 -7.51 10.22
CA LEU A 106 2.33 -6.80 9.46
C LEU A 106 3.74 -7.20 9.91
N LEU A 107 3.97 -7.23 11.21
CA LEU A 107 5.26 -7.60 11.81
C LEU A 107 5.62 -9.08 11.54
N GLU A 108 4.63 -9.97 11.56
CA GLU A 108 4.82 -11.38 11.19
C GLU A 108 5.17 -11.54 9.72
N GLY A 109 4.47 -10.85 8.83
CA GLY A 109 4.75 -10.87 7.39
C GLY A 109 6.17 -10.37 7.06
N LEU A 110 6.66 -9.38 7.81
CA LEU A 110 8.02 -8.83 7.63
C LEU A 110 9.13 -9.82 8.01
N GLN A 111 8.80 -10.91 8.71
CA GLN A 111 9.73 -12.03 8.94
C GLN A 111 9.77 -13.02 7.77
N ILE A 112 8.80 -12.94 6.84
CA ILE A 112 8.61 -13.91 5.75
C ILE A 112 9.11 -13.34 4.41
N ALA A 113 8.96 -12.03 4.18
CA ALA A 113 9.14 -11.42 2.86
C ALA A 113 9.85 -10.05 2.91
N ASP A 114 10.40 -9.62 1.77
CA ASP A 114 11.01 -8.30 1.63
C ASP A 114 9.96 -7.17 1.69
N TYR A 115 8.78 -7.40 1.12
CA TYR A 115 7.66 -6.47 1.11
C TYR A 115 6.39 -7.16 1.59
N VAL A 116 5.58 -6.42 2.33
CA VAL A 116 4.33 -6.90 2.92
C VAL A 116 3.23 -5.89 2.64
N THR A 117 2.07 -6.37 2.19
CA THR A 117 0.84 -5.60 2.20
C THR A 117 -0.22 -6.32 3.01
N LEU A 118 -1.03 -5.57 3.75
CA LEU A 118 -2.19 -6.12 4.45
C LEU A 118 -3.43 -6.13 3.56
N TYR A 119 -3.33 -5.54 2.36
CA TYR A 119 -4.43 -5.38 1.43
C TYR A 119 -4.47 -6.53 0.44
N ASN A 120 -5.51 -7.36 0.57
CA ASN A 120 -5.83 -8.39 -0.40
C ASN A 120 -6.60 -7.76 -1.58
N ASN A 121 -5.89 -7.31 -2.59
CA ASN A 121 -6.47 -6.55 -3.70
C ASN A 121 -7.44 -7.42 -4.54
N PRO A 122 -8.68 -6.97 -4.81
CA PRO A 122 -9.64 -7.70 -5.64
C PRO A 122 -9.16 -7.90 -7.10
N ASP A 123 -8.20 -7.11 -7.59
CA ASP A 123 -7.63 -7.24 -8.94
C ASP A 123 -6.98 -8.61 -9.21
N LYS A 124 -6.72 -9.41 -8.15
CA LYS A 124 -6.10 -10.75 -8.25
C LYS A 124 -7.09 -11.87 -8.59
N TYR A 125 -8.39 -11.59 -8.60
CA TYR A 125 -9.45 -12.61 -8.67
C TYR A 125 -10.32 -12.53 -9.94
N ILE A 126 -10.11 -11.53 -10.80
CA ILE A 126 -10.87 -11.37 -12.05
C ILE A 126 -9.88 -11.36 -13.22
N SER A 127 -10.10 -12.26 -14.17
CA SER A 127 -9.29 -12.28 -15.40
C SER A 127 -9.36 -10.94 -16.14
N TYR A 128 -8.25 -10.52 -16.73
CA TYR A 128 -8.17 -9.31 -17.54
C TYR A 128 -9.21 -9.29 -18.67
N ASN A 129 -9.38 -10.44 -19.35
CA ASN A 129 -10.36 -10.58 -20.44
C ASN A 129 -11.82 -10.55 -19.95
N ASN A 130 -12.06 -10.65 -18.64
CA ASN A 130 -13.37 -10.56 -18.00
C ASN A 130 -13.58 -9.19 -17.31
N GLY A 131 -12.79 -8.17 -17.68
CA GLY A 131 -12.89 -6.82 -17.12
C GLY A 131 -12.04 -6.58 -15.88
N GLY A 132 -11.17 -7.53 -15.48
CA GLY A 132 -10.21 -7.31 -14.40
C GLY A 132 -9.17 -6.24 -14.73
N HIS A 133 -8.71 -5.50 -13.73
CA HIS A 133 -7.73 -4.42 -13.92
C HIS A 133 -6.28 -4.91 -14.08
N ASN A 134 -5.99 -6.12 -13.60
CA ASN A 134 -4.65 -6.68 -13.62
C ASN A 134 -4.37 -7.46 -14.91
N PRO A 135 -3.48 -6.98 -15.79
CA PRO A 135 -3.28 -7.56 -17.12
C PRO A 135 -2.61 -8.94 -17.13
N ILE A 136 -2.10 -9.43 -16.00
CA ILE A 136 -1.46 -10.76 -15.92
C ILE A 136 -2.36 -11.83 -15.26
N ILE A 137 -3.58 -11.48 -14.86
CA ILE A 137 -4.56 -12.45 -14.37
C ILE A 137 -5.37 -13.00 -15.54
N THR A 138 -5.27 -14.32 -15.77
CA THR A 138 -5.94 -14.98 -16.90
C THR A 138 -6.93 -16.06 -16.52
N ASN A 139 -6.89 -16.58 -15.28
CA ASN A 139 -7.73 -17.70 -14.83
C ASN A 139 -8.50 -17.35 -13.53
N ASN A 140 -9.01 -16.12 -13.41
CA ASN A 140 -9.69 -15.59 -12.21
C ASN A 140 -8.91 -15.86 -10.91
N SER A 141 -7.58 -15.93 -11.03
CA SER A 141 -6.68 -16.29 -9.95
C SER A 141 -5.25 -15.88 -10.27
N GLU A 142 -4.56 -15.40 -9.24
CA GLU A 142 -3.13 -15.18 -9.25
C GLU A 142 -2.41 -16.41 -8.70
N LYS A 143 -1.42 -16.91 -9.44
CA LYS A 143 -0.51 -17.97 -8.98
C LYS A 143 0.41 -17.46 -7.87
N GLY A 144 0.59 -18.25 -6.82
CA GLY A 144 1.49 -17.89 -5.72
C GLY A 144 1.73 -19.03 -4.74
N ARG A 145 2.68 -18.82 -3.82
CA ARG A 145 2.87 -19.68 -2.65
C ARG A 145 2.06 -19.17 -1.47
N ILE A 146 1.58 -20.08 -0.64
CA ILE A 146 0.93 -19.77 0.63
C ILE A 146 1.94 -20.01 1.76
N TYR A 147 1.96 -19.11 2.73
CA TYR A 147 2.70 -19.23 3.99
C TYR A 147 1.73 -19.07 5.15
N LEU A 148 2.14 -19.49 6.34
CA LEU A 148 1.35 -19.39 7.56
C LEU A 148 2.16 -18.67 8.62
N SER A 149 1.56 -17.67 9.26
CA SER A 149 2.03 -17.10 10.52
C SER A 149 0.99 -17.32 11.62
N LYS A 150 1.13 -16.72 12.81
CA LYS A 150 0.18 -16.95 13.89
C LYS A 150 -1.16 -16.26 13.63
N THR A 151 -1.14 -15.10 13.00
CA THR A 151 -2.35 -14.29 12.76
C THR A 151 -3.09 -14.69 11.49
N CYS A 152 -2.40 -15.11 10.41
CA CYS A 152 -3.05 -15.40 9.14
C CYS A 152 -2.23 -16.24 8.17
N HIS A 153 -2.87 -16.56 7.05
CA HIS A 153 -2.18 -17.03 5.86
C HIS A 153 -1.67 -15.85 5.05
N TRP A 154 -0.51 -16.04 4.42
CA TRP A 154 0.08 -15.09 3.49
C TRP A 154 0.15 -15.71 2.11
N LYS A 155 0.02 -14.90 1.06
CA LYS A 155 0.20 -15.33 -0.31
C LYS A 155 1.21 -14.45 -1.02
N THR A 156 2.12 -15.03 -1.80
CA THR A 156 2.93 -14.22 -2.72
C THR A 156 2.03 -13.52 -3.73
N THR A 157 2.22 -12.21 -3.92
CA THR A 157 1.44 -11.43 -4.89
C THR A 157 2.33 -10.65 -5.84
N ASN A 158 1.81 -10.35 -7.03
CA ASN A 158 2.55 -9.75 -8.15
C ASN A 158 2.73 -8.24 -7.99
N SER A 159 1.82 -7.57 -7.29
CA SER A 159 1.84 -6.14 -7.07
C SER A 159 0.98 -5.75 -5.88
N THR A 160 1.27 -4.56 -5.35
CA THR A 160 0.45 -3.84 -4.38
C THR A 160 0.44 -2.36 -4.76
N THR A 161 -0.39 -1.58 -4.08
CA THR A 161 -0.40 -0.11 -4.11
C THR A 161 0.79 0.47 -3.35
N MET A 162 0.86 1.81 -3.24
CA MET A 162 1.90 2.48 -2.43
C MET A 162 1.64 2.43 -0.92
N THR A 163 0.75 1.53 -0.50
CA THR A 163 0.59 1.11 0.89
C THR A 163 1.24 -0.27 1.10
N PHE A 164 2.43 -0.29 1.70
CA PHE A 164 3.21 -1.49 1.95
C PHE A 164 4.22 -1.28 3.09
N ALA A 165 4.65 -2.37 3.72
CA ALA A 165 5.75 -2.37 4.68
C ALA A 165 6.98 -3.09 4.15
N THR A 166 8.14 -2.67 4.63
CA THR A 166 9.45 -3.26 4.31
C THR A 166 10.50 -2.85 5.33
N HIS A 167 11.74 -3.30 5.16
CA HIS A 167 12.89 -2.84 5.94
C HIS A 167 13.55 -1.62 5.27
N VAL A 168 14.13 -0.73 6.06
CA VAL A 168 14.83 0.47 5.55
C VAL A 168 15.97 0.08 4.60
N SER A 169 16.72 -0.97 4.91
CA SER A 169 17.76 -1.52 4.03
C SER A 169 17.23 -1.96 2.66
N VAL A 170 16.00 -2.49 2.60
CA VAL A 170 15.33 -2.87 1.35
C VAL A 170 14.95 -1.62 0.56
N LEU A 171 14.32 -0.62 1.19
CA LEU A 171 14.03 0.68 0.54
C LEU A 171 15.29 1.31 -0.04
N LYS A 172 16.38 1.34 0.72
CA LYS A 172 17.66 1.92 0.29
C LYS A 172 18.23 1.22 -0.94
N THR A 173 18.14 -0.10 -0.98
CA THR A 173 18.57 -0.90 -2.14
C THR A 173 17.70 -0.61 -3.37
N ASP A 174 16.39 -0.48 -3.16
CA ASP A 174 15.41 -0.43 -4.25
C ASP A 174 15.05 1.01 -4.67
N LYS A 175 15.58 2.04 -3.96
CA LYS A 175 15.32 3.48 -4.17
C LYS A 175 15.45 3.91 -5.64
N LYS A 176 16.51 3.49 -6.33
CA LYS A 176 16.73 3.86 -7.74
C LYS A 176 15.57 3.41 -8.63
N LEU A 177 15.05 2.20 -8.39
CA LEU A 177 13.93 1.65 -9.13
C LEU A 177 12.63 2.36 -8.77
N ILE A 178 12.40 2.62 -7.48
CA ILE A 178 11.26 3.43 -7.01
C ILE A 178 11.24 4.78 -7.74
N TRP A 179 12.39 5.42 -7.94
CA TRP A 179 12.49 6.70 -8.66
C TRP A 179 12.11 6.56 -10.14
N GLU A 180 12.54 5.50 -10.81
CA GLU A 180 12.18 5.25 -12.21
C GLU A 180 10.65 5.12 -12.41
N PHE A 181 9.95 4.54 -11.44
CA PHE A 181 8.48 4.36 -11.48
C PHE A 181 7.68 5.49 -10.82
N THR A 182 8.33 6.59 -10.43
CA THR A 182 7.70 7.78 -9.81
C THR A 182 8.07 9.08 -10.54
N GLN A 183 8.29 8.98 -11.85
CA GLN A 183 8.59 10.14 -12.72
C GLN A 183 7.33 10.91 -13.14
N THR A 184 6.17 10.27 -13.17
CA THR A 184 4.90 10.94 -13.48
C THR A 184 4.18 11.37 -12.20
N LYS A 185 3.05 12.08 -12.32
CA LYS A 185 2.27 12.55 -11.15
C LYS A 185 1.73 11.41 -10.27
N ILE A 186 1.42 10.26 -10.89
CA ILE A 186 0.90 9.07 -10.21
C ILE A 186 1.98 7.99 -10.29
N PRO A 187 2.28 7.28 -9.19
CA PRO A 187 3.23 6.19 -9.22
C PRO A 187 2.78 5.05 -10.14
N ASP A 188 3.70 4.47 -10.91
CA ASP A 188 3.47 3.24 -11.68
C ASP A 188 3.66 2.02 -10.76
N ASP A 189 2.88 1.91 -9.69
CA ASP A 189 2.96 0.90 -8.62
C ASP A 189 2.94 -0.55 -9.13
N PHE A 190 2.03 -0.87 -10.04
CA PHE A 190 1.93 -2.19 -10.66
C PHE A 190 3.24 -2.59 -11.36
N GLU A 191 3.81 -1.69 -12.16
CA GLU A 191 5.04 -1.97 -12.92
C GLU A 191 6.29 -2.01 -12.01
N LEU A 192 6.30 -1.19 -10.94
CA LEU A 192 7.34 -1.23 -9.92
C LEU A 192 7.41 -2.61 -9.26
N PHE A 193 6.30 -3.09 -8.69
CA PHE A 193 6.30 -4.37 -7.98
C PHE A 193 6.46 -5.56 -8.91
N LEU A 194 5.98 -5.47 -10.15
CA LEU A 194 6.26 -6.48 -11.16
C LEU A 194 7.77 -6.60 -11.44
N SER A 195 8.48 -5.47 -11.46
CA SER A 195 9.94 -5.40 -11.61
C SER A 195 10.68 -5.95 -10.40
N LEU A 196 10.25 -5.58 -9.18
CA LEU A 196 10.85 -6.06 -7.93
C LEU A 196 10.66 -7.57 -7.75
N THR A 197 9.44 -8.07 -7.97
CA THR A 197 9.11 -9.50 -7.76
C THR A 197 9.59 -10.40 -8.90
N LYS A 198 9.93 -9.81 -10.05
CA LYS A 198 10.26 -10.51 -11.31
C LYS A 198 9.17 -11.48 -11.77
N ASN A 199 7.90 -11.20 -11.44
CA ASN A 199 6.76 -12.03 -11.78
C ASN A 199 6.27 -11.79 -13.22
N LEU A 200 7.15 -12.00 -14.21
CA LEU A 200 6.85 -11.91 -15.65
C LEU A 200 6.08 -13.14 -16.17
N HIS A 201 4.97 -13.51 -15.54
CA HIS A 201 4.02 -14.45 -16.16
C HIS A 201 3.16 -13.68 -17.18
N LEU A 202 3.73 -13.47 -18.36
CA LEU A 202 3.08 -12.72 -19.42
C LEU A 202 2.11 -13.62 -20.19
N PRO A 203 0.83 -13.26 -20.27
CA PRO A 203 -0.05 -13.91 -21.23
C PRO A 203 0.42 -13.61 -22.65
N PHE A 204 0.18 -14.53 -23.59
CA PHE A 204 0.51 -14.39 -25.02
C PHE A 204 -0.19 -13.20 -25.73
N ILE A 205 -0.99 -12.41 -24.99
CA ILE A 205 -1.79 -11.30 -25.49
C ILE A 205 -0.90 -10.07 -25.67
N LYS A 206 -0.60 -9.74 -26.93
CA LYS A 206 0.28 -8.62 -27.32
C LYS A 206 -0.49 -7.29 -27.40
N THR A 207 -0.98 -6.75 -26.29
CA THR A 207 -1.45 -5.34 -26.30
C THR A 207 -0.25 -4.38 -26.31
N LYS A 208 -0.40 -3.19 -26.91
CA LYS A 208 0.66 -2.15 -26.89
C LYS A 208 1.08 -1.79 -25.46
N ARG A 209 0.13 -1.77 -24.53
CA ARG A 209 0.36 -1.53 -23.10
C ARG A 209 1.24 -2.61 -22.47
N LEU A 210 0.92 -3.89 -22.68
CA LEU A 210 1.73 -5.02 -22.20
C LEU A 210 3.15 -5.01 -22.76
N ARG A 211 3.36 -4.62 -24.02
CA ARG A 211 4.72 -4.46 -24.59
C ARG A 211 5.54 -3.38 -23.88
N LYS A 212 4.92 -2.25 -23.53
CA LYS A 212 5.59 -1.16 -22.80
C LYS A 212 5.96 -1.56 -21.38
N VAL A 213 5.03 -2.19 -20.66
CA VAL A 213 5.26 -2.78 -19.33
C VAL A 213 6.42 -3.77 -19.41
N LEU A 214 6.36 -4.70 -20.36
CA LEU A 214 7.38 -5.73 -20.57
C LEU A 214 8.77 -5.13 -20.77
N TRP A 215 8.89 -4.13 -21.65
CA TRP A 215 10.17 -3.52 -21.95
C TRP A 215 10.79 -2.86 -20.72
N LYS A 216 9.99 -2.12 -19.93
CA LYS A 216 10.45 -1.52 -18.67
C LYS A 216 10.89 -2.58 -17.64
N VAL A 217 10.10 -3.64 -17.47
CA VAL A 217 10.41 -4.70 -16.50
C VAL A 217 11.68 -5.48 -16.93
N VAL A 218 11.80 -5.84 -18.21
CA VAL A 218 12.96 -6.57 -18.75
C VAL A 218 14.23 -5.72 -18.68
N LYS A 219 14.14 -4.42 -18.98
CA LYS A 219 15.26 -3.46 -18.85
C LYS A 219 15.87 -3.50 -17.45
N ASN A 220 15.06 -3.69 -16.41
CA ASN A 220 15.50 -3.70 -15.03
C ASN A 220 15.79 -5.10 -14.48
N TYR A 221 15.60 -6.16 -15.26
CA TYR A 221 15.65 -7.54 -14.78
C TYR A 221 17.02 -7.98 -14.23
N PHE A 222 18.11 -7.60 -14.90
CA PHE A 222 19.46 -8.04 -14.54
C PHE A 222 20.10 -7.22 -13.42
N GLY A 223 19.66 -5.98 -13.21
CA GLY A 223 20.23 -5.06 -12.20
C GLY A 223 19.47 -5.00 -10.87
N VAL A 224 18.32 -5.66 -10.76
CA VAL A 224 17.44 -5.60 -9.58
C VAL A 224 17.45 -6.95 -8.84
N LYS A 225 17.65 -6.91 -7.52
CA LYS A 225 17.51 -8.11 -6.67
C LYS A 225 16.05 -8.56 -6.67
N LYS A 226 15.79 -9.85 -6.88
CA LYS A 226 14.43 -10.39 -6.80
C LYS A 226 13.91 -10.25 -5.38
N ARG A 227 12.71 -9.69 -5.23
CA ARG A 227 12.01 -9.50 -3.97
C ARG A 227 10.86 -10.48 -3.82
N VAL A 228 10.55 -10.84 -2.59
CA VAL A 228 9.30 -11.50 -2.21
C VAL A 228 8.33 -10.42 -1.72
N LEU A 229 7.15 -10.36 -2.34
CA LEU A 229 6.01 -9.56 -1.88
C LEU A 229 4.91 -10.52 -1.47
N ILE A 230 4.37 -10.33 -0.27
CA ILE A 230 3.23 -11.10 0.24
C ILE A 230 2.06 -10.21 0.61
N THR A 231 0.84 -10.76 0.48
CA THR A 231 -0.41 -10.17 0.96
C THR A 231 -1.08 -11.09 1.98
N ALA A 232 -1.76 -10.52 2.96
CA ALA A 232 -2.53 -11.26 3.96
C ALA A 232 -3.82 -11.84 3.35
N LEU A 233 -4.20 -13.05 3.79
CA LEU A 233 -5.45 -13.72 3.40
C LEU A 233 -6.26 -14.17 4.64
N PRO A 234 -7.48 -13.63 4.85
CA PRO A 234 -8.03 -12.43 4.20
C PRO A 234 -7.20 -11.18 4.52
N GLY A 235 -7.49 -10.07 3.84
CA GLY A 235 -6.77 -8.81 4.07
C GLY A 235 -7.06 -8.21 5.44
N PHE A 236 -6.03 -7.71 6.12
CA PHE A 236 -6.15 -6.92 7.35
C PHE A 236 -6.31 -5.42 7.08
N SER A 237 -6.22 -5.01 5.82
CA SER A 237 -6.63 -3.67 5.39
C SER A 237 -7.34 -3.69 4.05
N THR A 238 -8.02 -2.59 3.73
CA THR A 238 -8.61 -2.36 2.41
C THR A 238 -8.42 -0.92 1.96
N HIS A 239 -8.33 -0.73 0.65
CA HIS A 239 -8.64 0.55 0.03
C HIS A 239 -10.14 0.84 0.20
N LEU A 240 -10.53 2.10 0.35
CA LEU A 240 -11.90 2.51 0.66
C LEU A 240 -12.78 2.88 -0.54
N GLU A 241 -12.26 2.68 -1.74
CA GLU A 241 -13.04 2.81 -2.98
C GLU A 241 -13.94 1.60 -3.12
N THR A 242 -15.21 1.81 -3.42
CA THR A 242 -16.22 0.72 -3.46
C THR A 242 -15.86 -0.38 -4.45
N ALA A 243 -15.25 -0.01 -5.59
CA ALA A 243 -14.77 -0.94 -6.61
C ALA A 243 -13.51 -1.75 -6.20
N TYR A 244 -12.80 -1.32 -5.15
CA TYR A 244 -11.51 -1.88 -4.73
C TYR A 244 -11.53 -2.35 -3.27
N LEU A 245 -12.70 -2.75 -2.76
CA LEU A 245 -12.77 -3.35 -1.43
C LEU A 245 -12.12 -4.74 -1.42
N GLY A 246 -11.30 -5.01 -0.40
CA GLY A 246 -10.72 -6.33 -0.18
C GLY A 246 -11.83 -7.37 0.05
N PRO A 247 -11.72 -8.58 -0.53
CA PRO A 247 -12.79 -9.57 -0.47
C PRO A 247 -12.89 -10.21 0.91
N LEU A 248 -14.02 -10.91 1.15
CA LEU A 248 -14.29 -11.73 2.35
C LEU A 248 -14.45 -10.96 3.67
N THR A 249 -14.52 -9.63 3.61
CA THR A 249 -14.76 -8.76 4.76
C THR A 249 -15.89 -7.77 4.43
N ASP A 250 -16.89 -7.67 5.29
CA ASP A 250 -17.93 -6.63 5.17
C ASP A 250 -17.42 -5.30 5.76
N TRP A 251 -16.63 -4.59 4.96
CA TRP A 251 -16.04 -3.31 5.35
C TRP A 251 -17.08 -2.25 5.69
N GLY A 252 -18.23 -2.26 5.00
CA GLY A 252 -19.28 -1.27 5.22
C GLY A 252 -19.93 -1.43 6.58
N HIS A 253 -20.18 -2.67 6.99
CA HIS A 253 -20.66 -2.97 8.32
C HIS A 253 -19.63 -2.62 9.39
N LEU A 254 -18.36 -2.98 9.20
CA LEU A 254 -17.29 -2.75 10.17
C LEU A 254 -17.00 -1.26 10.41
N ILE A 255 -16.96 -0.45 9.34
CA ILE A 255 -16.73 1.00 9.45
C ILE A 255 -17.89 1.65 10.21
N LYS A 256 -19.14 1.30 9.88
CA LYS A 256 -20.32 1.80 10.61
C LYS A 256 -20.29 1.42 12.09
N GLN A 257 -19.90 0.18 12.43
CA GLN A 257 -19.78 -0.22 13.83
C GLN A 257 -18.69 0.55 14.57
N THR A 258 -17.53 0.76 13.94
CA THR A 258 -16.41 1.47 14.55
C THR A 258 -16.78 2.91 14.87
N GLN A 259 -17.50 3.57 13.96
CA GLN A 259 -17.97 4.94 14.17
C GLN A 259 -19.00 5.04 15.29
N LYS A 260 -19.92 4.07 15.42
CA LYS A 260 -20.86 4.04 16.54
C LYS A 260 -20.16 3.94 17.88
N LYS A 261 -19.08 3.16 17.99
CA LYS A 261 -18.28 3.04 19.21
C LYS A 261 -17.49 4.31 19.56
N GLN A 262 -17.15 5.14 18.58
CA GLN A 262 -16.46 6.42 18.83
C GLN A 262 -17.41 7.54 19.30
N LEU A 263 -18.72 7.38 19.08
CA LEU A 263 -19.76 8.33 19.46
C LEU A 263 -20.47 8.00 20.79
N ALA A 264 -20.17 6.84 21.37
CA ALA A 264 -20.74 6.34 22.63
C ALA A 264 -19.72 6.49 23.76
#